data_AF-A0A939NW50-F1
#
_entry.id   AF-A0A939NW50-F1
#
_cell.length_a   1.000
_cell.length_b   1.000
_cell.length_c   1.000
_cell.angle_alpha   90.00
_cell.angle_beta   90.00
_cell.angle_gamma   90.00
#
_symmetry.space_group_name_H-M   'P 1'
#
loop_
_entity.id
_entity.type
_entity.pdbx_description
1 polymer ?
#
loop_
_entity_poly.entity_id
_entity_poly.type
_entity_poly.pdbx_seq_one_letter_code
_entity_poly.pdbx_strand_id
1 'polypeptide(L)'
;MQPDTIDGKAVKNLAIAHALNGAVVFGQPGGFAVLVKYGANERAVAAQRSRRMRIWRNLNTAAAYVRDELGLERFEIDMTEHDPAAVERKRPDTAERQRQLHTAGEHDAWFRSQVQKAMDGIEDGSNRAISEDEWADKAQLKRADLQRRIGAQGR
;
A
#
# COMPACT_ATOMS: atom_id res chain seq x y z
N MET A 1 -27.08 19.40 -7.92
CA MET A 1 -27.65 18.38 -8.84
C MET A 1 -26.47 17.59 -9.37
N GLN A 2 -26.42 16.26 -9.20
CA GLN A 2 -25.24 15.52 -9.67
C GLN A 2 -25.25 15.44 -11.21
N PRO A 3 -24.15 15.78 -11.90
CA PRO A 3 -24.06 15.67 -13.34
C PRO A 3 -24.21 14.22 -13.78
N ASP A 4 -24.95 14.00 -14.87
CA ASP A 4 -25.07 12.68 -15.51
C ASP A 4 -23.67 12.14 -15.85
N THR A 5 -23.48 10.84 -15.68
CA THR A 5 -22.16 10.20 -15.91
C THR A 5 -22.02 9.60 -17.29
N ILE A 6 -20.82 9.67 -17.86
CA ILE A 6 -20.45 9.01 -19.11
C ILE A 6 -19.33 7.98 -18.87
N ASP A 7 -19.43 6.81 -19.51
CA ASP A 7 -18.43 5.75 -19.37
C ASP A 7 -17.08 6.15 -19.96
N GLY A 8 -15.98 5.69 -19.35
CA GLY A 8 -14.63 6.00 -19.77
C GLY A 8 -14.32 5.57 -21.21
N LYS A 9 -14.91 4.47 -21.70
CA LYS A 9 -14.74 4.05 -23.10
C LYS A 9 -15.41 5.05 -24.07
N ALA A 10 -16.61 5.51 -23.73
CA ALA A 10 -17.32 6.50 -24.53
C ALA A 10 -16.57 7.84 -24.54
N VAL A 11 -16.03 8.26 -23.39
CA VAL A 11 -15.19 9.46 -23.28
C VAL A 11 -13.94 9.36 -24.17
N LYS A 12 -13.23 8.23 -24.15
CA LYS A 12 -12.06 8.02 -25.01
C LYS A 12 -12.43 8.05 -26.49
N ASN A 13 -13.56 7.46 -26.89
CA ASN A 13 -14.02 7.52 -28.26
C ASN A 13 -14.33 8.97 -28.70
N LEU A 14 -14.94 9.78 -27.83
CA LEU A 14 -15.17 11.21 -28.10
C LEU A 14 -13.86 12.00 -28.18
N ALA A 15 -12.87 11.67 -27.35
CA ALA A 15 -11.54 12.28 -27.42
C ALA A 15 -10.83 11.96 -28.74
N ILE A 16 -10.83 10.69 -29.16
CA ILE A 16 -10.25 10.25 -30.44
C ILE A 16 -10.96 10.90 -31.63
N ALA A 17 -12.29 11.08 -31.52
CA ALA A 17 -13.09 11.76 -32.53
C ALA A 17 -12.96 13.30 -32.50
N HIS A 18 -12.14 13.86 -31.60
CA HIS A 18 -12.02 15.31 -31.36
C HIS A 18 -13.37 16.00 -31.13
N ALA A 19 -14.34 15.29 -30.55
CA ALA A 19 -15.70 15.77 -30.29
C ALA A 19 -15.84 16.41 -28.90
N LEU A 20 -14.74 16.52 -28.14
CA LEU A 20 -14.70 17.18 -26.86
C LEU A 20 -14.45 18.69 -27.06
N ASN A 21 -15.38 19.50 -26.57
CA ASN A 21 -15.29 20.96 -26.62
C ASN A 21 -14.48 21.53 -25.45
N GLY A 22 -14.34 20.76 -24.37
CA GLY A 22 -13.57 21.14 -23.20
C GLY A 22 -13.78 20.19 -22.03
N ALA A 23 -13.08 20.46 -20.93
CA ALA A 23 -13.23 19.75 -19.68
C ALA A 23 -13.17 20.72 -18.50
N VAL A 24 -13.87 20.35 -17.42
CA VAL A 24 -13.85 21.06 -16.13
C VAL A 24 -13.43 20.06 -15.06
N VAL A 25 -12.41 20.40 -14.30
CA VAL A 25 -12.04 19.66 -13.10
C VAL A 25 -12.78 20.30 -11.92
N PHE A 26 -13.80 19.61 -11.43
CA PHE A 26 -14.66 20.06 -10.33
C PHE A 26 -14.18 19.48 -9.00
N GLY A 27 -13.77 20.35 -8.10
CA GLY A 27 -13.42 19.99 -6.72
C GLY A 27 -14.69 19.76 -5.90
N GLN A 28 -14.75 18.62 -5.22
CA GLN A 28 -15.85 18.24 -4.33
C GLN A 28 -15.30 17.66 -3.03
N PRO A 29 -16.12 17.52 -1.97
CA PRO A 29 -15.68 16.90 -0.72
C PRO A 29 -15.12 15.49 -0.98
N GLY A 30 -13.86 15.27 -0.62
CA GLY A 30 -13.18 13.97 -0.84
C GLY A 30 -12.37 13.85 -2.14
N GLY A 31 -12.34 14.85 -3.02
CA GLY A 31 -11.42 14.89 -4.16
C GLY A 31 -11.84 15.78 -5.33
N PHE A 32 -11.46 15.37 -6.53
CA PHE A 32 -11.74 16.06 -7.79
C PHE A 32 -12.49 15.13 -8.73
N ALA A 33 -13.49 15.61 -9.44
CA ALA A 33 -14.10 14.94 -10.58
C ALA A 33 -13.76 15.67 -11.87
N VAL A 34 -13.83 14.95 -12.98
CA VAL A 34 -13.65 15.52 -14.32
C VAL A 34 -15.00 15.48 -15.02
N LEU A 35 -15.46 16.64 -15.45
CA LEU A 35 -16.60 16.80 -16.34
C LEU A 35 -16.08 17.08 -17.75
N VAL A 36 -16.67 16.41 -18.72
CA VAL A 36 -16.38 16.61 -20.14
C VAL A 36 -17.54 17.31 -20.80
N LYS A 37 -17.23 18.34 -21.59
CA LYS A 37 -18.19 19.11 -22.38
C LYS A 37 -18.13 18.59 -23.82
N TYR A 38 -19.24 18.07 -24.33
CA TYR A 38 -19.37 17.65 -25.72
C TYR A 38 -20.72 18.10 -26.28
N GLY A 39 -20.69 18.78 -27.43
CA GLY A 39 -21.88 19.46 -27.96
C GLY A 39 -22.46 20.43 -26.93
N ALA A 40 -23.76 20.29 -26.62
CA ALA A 40 -24.48 21.05 -25.61
C ALA A 40 -24.55 20.37 -24.23
N ASN A 41 -23.88 19.23 -24.06
CA ASN A 41 -23.96 18.42 -22.84
C ASN A 41 -22.67 18.50 -22.04
N GLU A 42 -22.84 18.50 -20.73
CA GLU A 42 -21.78 18.31 -19.76
C GLU A 42 -22.05 17.00 -19.00
N ARG A 43 -21.04 16.14 -18.90
CA ARG A 43 -21.14 14.83 -18.24
C ARG A 43 -19.91 14.52 -17.40
N ALA A 44 -20.11 13.94 -16.22
CA ALA A 44 -19.01 13.50 -15.37
C ALA A 44 -18.41 12.17 -15.86
N VAL A 45 -17.10 12.05 -15.86
CA VAL A 45 -16.41 10.80 -16.22
C VAL A 45 -16.68 9.74 -15.17
N ALA A 46 -17.19 8.57 -15.58
CA ALA A 46 -17.46 7.46 -14.69
C ALA A 46 -16.19 6.64 -14.37
N ALA A 47 -16.15 6.09 -13.16
CA ALA A 47 -15.16 5.09 -12.77
C ALA A 47 -15.50 3.75 -13.40
N GLN A 48 -14.48 3.14 -14.03
CA GLN A 48 -14.60 1.94 -14.86
C GLN A 48 -15.34 0.76 -14.20
N ARG A 49 -15.23 0.59 -12.87
CA ARG A 49 -15.83 -0.55 -12.16
C ARG A 49 -17.15 -0.25 -11.47
N SER A 50 -17.38 0.99 -11.03
CA SER A 50 -18.56 1.34 -10.22
C SER A 50 -19.67 2.02 -11.02
N ARG A 51 -19.39 2.46 -12.27
CA ARG A 51 -20.29 3.31 -13.07
C ARG A 51 -20.75 4.59 -12.35
N ARG A 52 -20.11 4.93 -11.23
CA ARG A 52 -20.30 6.19 -10.51
C ARG A 52 -19.28 7.20 -11.00
N MET A 53 -19.52 8.48 -10.76
CA MET A 53 -18.54 9.53 -11.00
C MET A 53 -17.17 9.16 -10.43
N ARG A 54 -16.13 9.27 -11.26
CA ARG A 54 -14.76 9.00 -10.85
C ARG A 54 -14.25 10.16 -10.01
N ILE A 55 -13.72 9.84 -8.84
CA ILE A 55 -13.08 10.81 -7.95
C ILE A 55 -11.57 10.56 -7.94
N TRP A 56 -10.83 11.59 -8.31
CA TRP A 56 -9.39 11.66 -8.20
C TRP A 56 -9.02 12.30 -6.86
N ARG A 57 -8.03 11.72 -6.18
CA ARG A 57 -7.60 12.21 -4.85
C ARG A 57 -6.82 13.53 -4.91
N ASN A 58 -6.21 13.83 -6.04
CA ASN A 58 -5.34 14.98 -6.24
C ASN A 58 -5.58 15.61 -7.60
N LEU A 59 -5.52 16.95 -7.63
CA LEU A 59 -5.71 17.74 -8.84
C LEU A 59 -4.74 17.34 -9.95
N ASN A 60 -3.46 17.07 -9.61
CA ASN A 60 -2.45 16.72 -10.60
C ASN A 60 -2.78 15.44 -11.38
N THR A 61 -3.41 14.44 -10.76
CA THR A 61 -3.80 13.22 -11.50
C THR A 61 -5.06 13.42 -12.32
N ALA A 62 -5.98 14.28 -11.88
CA ALA A 62 -7.13 14.68 -12.68
C ALA A 62 -6.66 15.48 -13.92
N ALA A 63 -5.75 16.43 -13.73
CA ALA A 63 -5.15 17.22 -14.81
C ALA A 63 -4.36 16.34 -15.80
N ALA A 64 -3.53 15.42 -15.29
CA ALA A 64 -2.81 14.47 -16.14
C ALA A 64 -3.78 13.60 -16.95
N TYR A 65 -4.88 13.15 -16.35
CA TYR A 65 -5.91 12.42 -17.07
C TYR A 65 -6.55 13.26 -18.18
N VAL A 66 -6.91 14.52 -17.92
CA VAL A 66 -7.48 15.41 -18.93
C VAL A 66 -6.51 15.63 -20.10
N ARG A 67 -5.23 15.85 -19.81
CA ARG A 67 -4.21 16.07 -20.83
C ARG A 67 -3.89 14.79 -21.61
N ASP A 68 -3.55 13.71 -20.92
CA ASP A 68 -2.96 12.51 -21.52
C ASP A 68 -4.03 11.60 -22.14
N GLU A 69 -5.24 11.54 -21.56
CA GLU A 69 -6.30 10.63 -22.01
C GLU A 69 -7.41 11.34 -22.80
N LEU A 70 -7.67 12.63 -22.53
CA LEU A 70 -8.66 13.40 -23.30
C LEU A 70 -8.02 14.27 -24.38
N GLY A 71 -6.70 14.46 -24.36
CA GLY A 71 -5.99 15.30 -25.33
C GLY A 71 -6.28 16.79 -25.19
N LEU A 72 -6.81 17.24 -24.05
CA LEU A 72 -7.18 18.63 -23.82
C LEU A 72 -6.04 19.37 -23.10
N GLU A 73 -5.38 20.28 -23.80
CA GLU A 73 -4.30 21.10 -23.24
C GLU A 73 -4.82 22.22 -22.32
N ARG A 74 -6.04 22.70 -22.59
CA ARG A 74 -6.70 23.75 -21.82
C ARG A 74 -7.98 23.19 -21.22
N PHE A 75 -8.14 23.37 -19.93
CA PHE A 75 -9.31 22.98 -19.18
C PHE A 75 -9.51 23.94 -18.01
N GLU A 76 -10.74 24.00 -17.52
CA GLU A 76 -11.12 24.86 -16.40
C GLU A 76 -11.01 24.06 -15.09
N ILE A 77 -10.70 24.75 -14.01
CA ILE A 77 -10.70 24.16 -12.67
C ILE A 77 -11.73 24.95 -11.86
N ASP A 78 -12.74 24.24 -11.39
CA ASP A 78 -13.75 24.78 -10.49
C ASP A 78 -13.47 24.23 -9.08
N MET A 79 -13.11 25.14 -8.16
CA MET A 79 -12.84 24.82 -6.75
C MET A 79 -13.97 25.29 -5.82
N THR A 80 -15.12 25.70 -6.35
CA THR A 80 -16.22 26.28 -5.54
C THR A 80 -16.71 25.36 -4.43
N GLU A 81 -16.75 24.05 -4.68
CA GLU A 81 -17.23 23.03 -3.73
C GLU A 81 -16.09 22.18 -3.15
N HIS A 82 -14.84 22.61 -3.33
CA HIS A 82 -13.68 21.85 -2.87
C HIS A 82 -13.47 21.96 -1.36
N ASP A 83 -13.59 20.83 -0.65
CA ASP A 83 -13.23 20.72 0.76
C ASP A 83 -11.98 19.82 0.95
N PRO A 84 -10.81 20.41 1.26
CA PRO A 84 -9.58 19.66 1.50
C PRO A 84 -9.57 18.90 2.84
N ALA A 85 -10.45 19.25 3.78
CA ALA A 85 -10.57 18.58 5.08
C ALA A 85 -11.46 17.33 5.02
N ALA A 86 -12.38 17.26 4.04
CA ALA A 86 -13.24 16.09 3.81
C ALA A 86 -12.48 14.85 3.30
N VAL A 87 -11.24 14.99 2.86
CA VAL A 87 -10.37 13.85 2.55
C VAL A 87 -9.89 13.25 3.88
N GLU A 88 -10.63 12.30 4.43
CA GLU A 88 -10.16 11.48 5.55
C GLU A 88 -8.81 10.86 5.19
N ARG A 89 -7.72 11.44 5.72
CA ARG A 89 -6.38 10.87 5.63
C ARG A 89 -6.31 9.68 6.58
N LYS A 90 -6.98 8.58 6.22
CA LYS A 90 -6.74 7.28 6.87
C LYS A 90 -5.39 6.80 6.38
N ARG A 91 -4.30 7.34 6.95
CA ARG A 91 -2.92 6.89 6.73
C ARG A 91 -2.82 5.53 7.41
N PRO A 92 -2.90 4.39 6.68
CA PRO A 92 -2.52 3.13 7.29
C PRO A 92 -1.01 3.23 7.49
N ASP A 93 -0.51 2.83 8.65
CA ASP A 93 0.91 2.90 8.98
C ASP A 93 1.71 1.90 8.12
N THR A 94 1.92 2.25 6.86
CA THR A 94 2.68 1.47 5.89
C THR A 94 4.12 1.26 6.37
N ALA A 95 4.64 2.18 7.19
CA ALA A 95 5.97 2.07 7.77
C ALA A 95 6.03 1.00 8.86
N GLU A 96 5.03 0.89 9.74
CA GLU A 96 4.95 -0.23 10.69
C GLU A 96 4.77 -1.58 10.00
N ARG A 97 3.92 -1.67 8.99
CA ARG A 97 3.78 -2.92 8.22
C ARG A 97 5.09 -3.31 7.53
N GLN A 98 5.80 -2.35 6.94
CA GLN A 98 7.07 -2.60 6.28
C GLN A 98 8.16 -3.00 7.28
N ARG A 99 8.22 -2.36 8.46
CA ARG A 99 9.13 -2.75 9.56
C ARG A 99 8.87 -4.18 10.02
N GLN A 100 7.60 -4.56 10.24
CA GLN A 100 7.24 -5.92 10.65
C GLN A 100 7.64 -6.97 9.59
N LEU A 101 7.49 -6.65 8.30
CA LEU A 101 7.93 -7.52 7.20
C LEU A 101 9.45 -7.66 7.15
N HIS A 102 10.21 -6.59 7.37
CA HIS A 102 11.68 -6.63 7.41
C HIS A 102 12.20 -7.41 8.61
N THR A 103 11.67 -7.16 9.81
CA THR A 103 12.06 -7.92 11.01
C THR A 103 11.76 -9.41 10.84
N ALA A 104 10.60 -9.77 10.28
CA ALA A 104 10.30 -11.18 9.99
C ALA A 104 11.30 -11.81 9.00
N GLY A 105 11.72 -11.08 7.97
CA GLY A 105 12.71 -11.55 6.99
C GLY A 105 14.12 -11.75 7.57
N GLU A 106 14.56 -10.86 8.45
CA GLU A 106 15.88 -10.96 9.10
C GLU A 106 15.94 -12.15 10.07
N HIS A 107 14.89 -12.36 10.87
CA HIS A 107 14.79 -13.51 11.77
C HIS A 107 14.76 -14.84 11.02
N ASP A 108 14.02 -14.90 9.90
CA ASP A 108 13.90 -16.09 9.08
C ASP A 108 15.22 -16.43 8.37
N ALA A 109 15.94 -15.42 7.85
CA ALA A 109 17.26 -15.62 7.25
C ALA A 109 18.30 -16.07 8.28
N TRP A 110 18.31 -15.46 9.47
CA TRP A 110 19.17 -15.90 10.57
C TRP A 110 18.85 -17.33 11.00
N PHE A 111 17.57 -17.66 11.18
CA PHE A 111 17.13 -19.01 11.58
C PHE A 111 17.59 -20.06 10.57
N ARG A 112 17.35 -19.85 9.27
CA ARG A 112 17.81 -20.77 8.23
C ARG A 112 19.32 -20.93 8.22
N SER A 113 20.09 -19.84 8.43
CA SER A 113 21.55 -19.92 8.53
C SER A 113 22.00 -20.75 9.74
N GLN A 114 21.33 -20.65 10.89
CA GLN A 114 21.64 -21.48 12.07
C GLN A 114 21.31 -22.95 11.83
N VAL A 115 20.16 -23.24 11.20
CA VAL A 115 19.77 -24.62 10.86
C VAL A 115 20.78 -25.24 9.90
N GLN A 116 21.17 -24.52 8.85
CA GLN A 116 22.16 -25.03 7.89
C GLN A 116 23.51 -25.31 8.55
N LYS A 117 24.01 -24.39 9.39
CA LYS A 117 25.25 -24.60 10.16
C LYS A 117 25.17 -25.83 11.07
N ALA A 118 24.01 -26.07 11.68
CA ALA A 118 23.81 -27.25 12.52
C ALA A 118 23.83 -28.53 11.69
N MET A 119 23.19 -28.54 10.51
CA MET A 119 23.20 -29.68 9.59
C MET A 119 24.60 -29.97 9.04
N ASP A 120 25.29 -28.94 8.53
CA ASP A 120 26.66 -29.06 8.00
C ASP A 120 27.60 -29.57 9.09
N GLY A 121 27.44 -29.08 10.32
CA GLY A 121 28.26 -29.52 11.46
C GLY A 121 28.02 -30.98 11.85
N ILE A 122 26.82 -31.51 11.65
CA ILE A 122 26.53 -32.93 11.90
C ILE A 122 27.17 -33.78 10.79
N GLU A 123 27.15 -33.29 9.55
CA GLU A 123 27.71 -33.98 8.39
C GLU A 123 29.25 -34.02 8.42
N ASP A 124 29.90 -32.90 8.76
CA ASP A 124 31.37 -32.79 8.86
C ASP A 124 31.94 -33.32 10.20
N GLY A 125 31.06 -33.66 11.15
CA GLY A 125 31.40 -34.22 12.46
C GLY A 125 31.86 -33.19 13.50
N SER A 126 31.82 -31.89 13.20
CA SER A 126 32.14 -30.82 14.14
C SER A 126 31.07 -30.63 15.22
N ASN A 127 29.82 -30.98 14.93
CA ASN A 127 28.71 -31.02 15.87
C ASN A 127 28.26 -32.47 16.13
N ARG A 128 28.46 -32.94 17.37
CA ARG A 128 27.99 -34.25 17.80
C ARG A 128 26.54 -34.19 18.27
N ALA A 129 25.69 -35.07 17.74
CA ALA A 129 24.35 -35.29 18.27
C ALA A 129 24.44 -35.86 19.71
N ILE A 130 23.71 -35.24 20.63
CA ILE A 130 23.68 -35.62 22.05
C ILE A 130 22.41 -36.45 22.30
N SER A 131 22.50 -37.52 23.09
CA SER A 131 21.33 -38.30 23.48
C SER A 131 20.43 -37.51 24.43
N GLU A 132 19.16 -37.91 24.55
CA GLU A 132 18.22 -37.26 25.45
C GLU A 132 18.68 -37.30 26.92
N ASP A 133 19.24 -38.44 27.37
CA ASP A 133 19.78 -38.60 28.72
C ASP A 133 20.98 -37.68 28.98
N GLU A 134 21.94 -37.60 28.04
CA GLU A 134 23.10 -36.71 28.19
C GLU A 134 22.67 -35.22 28.16
N TRP A 135 21.63 -34.88 27.39
CA TRP A 135 21.06 -33.54 27.40
C TRP A 135 20.37 -33.21 28.72
N ALA A 136 19.63 -34.15 29.31
CA ALA A 136 18.96 -33.97 30.60
C ALA A 136 19.95 -33.65 31.71
N ASP A 137 21.07 -34.40 31.78
CA ASP A 137 22.15 -34.17 32.75
C ASP A 137 22.78 -32.78 32.57
N LYS A 138 23.11 -32.40 31.32
CA LYS A 138 23.67 -31.08 31.01
C LYS A 138 22.70 -29.95 31.37
N ALA A 139 21.42 -30.12 31.07
CA ALA A 139 20.38 -29.14 31.39
C ALA A 139 20.21 -28.98 32.91
N GLN A 140 20.26 -30.08 33.67
CA GLN A 140 20.17 -30.06 35.13
C GLN A 140 21.37 -29.33 35.76
N LEU A 141 22.59 -29.64 35.31
CA LEU A 141 23.81 -28.95 35.77
C LEU A 141 23.76 -27.45 35.48
N LYS A 142 23.33 -27.07 34.26
CA LYS A 142 23.22 -25.66 33.86
C LYS A 142 22.14 -24.93 34.65
N ARG A 143 21.00 -25.57 34.93
CA ARG A 143 19.94 -25.01 35.80
C ARG A 143 20.45 -24.80 37.22
N ALA A 144 21.15 -25.76 37.80
CA ALA A 144 21.71 -25.65 39.15
C ALA A 144 22.78 -24.54 39.24
N ASP A 145 23.59 -24.35 38.19
CA ASP A 145 24.53 -23.23 38.11
C ASP A 145 23.83 -21.86 38.05
N LEU A 146 22.82 -21.73 37.18
CA LEU A 146 22.03 -20.51 37.07
C LEU A 146 21.34 -20.17 38.40
N GLN A 147 20.79 -21.16 39.11
CA GLN A 147 20.18 -20.97 40.43
C GLN A 147 21.20 -20.49 41.47
N ARG A 148 22.42 -21.05 41.48
CA ARG A 148 23.50 -20.56 42.34
C ARG A 148 23.88 -19.11 42.03
N ARG A 149 23.95 -18.73 40.76
CA ARG A 149 24.27 -17.36 40.33
C ARG A 149 23.17 -16.36 40.71
N ILE A 150 21.90 -16.72 40.54
CA ILE A 150 20.75 -15.90 40.96
C ILE A 150 20.76 -15.72 42.49
N GLY A 151 20.99 -16.79 43.24
CA GLY A 151 21.08 -16.74 44.71
C GLY A 151 22.29 -15.98 45.25
N ALA A 152 23.35 -15.84 44.46
CA ALA A 152 24.53 -15.03 44.79
C ALA A 152 24.40 -13.55 44.40
N GLN A 153 23.56 -13.21 43.41
CA GLN A 153 23.25 -11.82 43.04
C GLN A 153 22.12 -11.20 43.87
N GLY A 154 21.29 -12.02 44.52
CA GLY A 154 20.19 -11.57 45.38
C GLY A 154 20.52 -11.48 46.87
N ARG A 155 21.81 -11.41 47.25
CA ARG A 155 22.26 -11.34 48.64
C ARG A 155 23.21 -10.16 48.85
#